data_AF-A0A7C4N515-F1
#
_entry.id   AF-A0A7C4N515-F1
#
_cell.length_a   1.000
_cell.length_b   1.000
_cell.length_c   1.000
_cell.angle_alpha   90.00
_cell.angle_beta   90.00
_cell.angle_gamma   90.00
#
_symmetry.space_group_name_H-M   'P 1'
#
loop_
_entity.id
_entity.type
_entity.pdbx_description
1 polymer ?
#
loop_
_entity_poly.entity_id
_entity_poly.type
_entity_poly.pdbx_seq_one_letter_code
_entity_poly.pdbx_strand_id
1 'polypeptide(L)'
;MIQENSGITKSNIFVMKTTHPLHYTDKPQKQQDDDVAGSFMDALKTALGKVNDLQVDAEDLTQQMIYEPESVDIHTVMIAQQKAEIALSLTKAIRDEAIRAYRELINLR
;
A
#
# COMPACT_ATOMS: atom_id res chain seq x y z
N MET A 1 1.01 -79.18 5.19
CA MET A 1 1.73 -78.60 4.05
C MET A 1 1.13 -77.21 3.80
N ILE A 2 1.91 -76.15 4.06
CA ILE A 2 1.82 -74.77 3.49
C ILE A 2 0.53 -73.96 3.83
N GLN A 3 0.50 -72.69 4.29
CA GLN A 3 1.43 -71.69 4.83
C GLN A 3 0.59 -70.44 5.24
N GLU A 4 1.12 -69.65 6.19
CA GLU A 4 0.93 -68.20 6.47
C GLU A 4 -0.42 -67.47 6.23
N ASN A 5 -0.88 -66.77 7.29
CA ASN A 5 -0.69 -65.32 7.32
C ASN A 5 -0.64 -64.79 8.75
N SER A 6 0.56 -64.40 9.16
CA SER A 6 0.89 -63.75 10.42
C SER A 6 0.34 -62.32 10.47
N GLY A 7 -0.02 -61.89 11.67
CA GLY A 7 0.14 -60.50 12.06
C GLY A 7 -0.96 -59.57 11.57
N ILE A 8 -2.00 -59.44 12.38
CA ILE A 8 -2.84 -58.25 12.40
C ILE A 8 -1.96 -57.10 12.92
N THR A 9 -1.12 -56.51 12.07
CA THR A 9 -0.55 -55.19 12.35
C THR A 9 -1.70 -54.20 12.17
N LYS A 10 -2.46 -54.01 13.25
CA LYS A 10 -3.25 -52.79 13.44
C LYS A 10 -2.28 -51.64 13.25
N SER A 11 -2.29 -51.04 12.06
CA SER A 11 -1.65 -49.76 11.79
C SER A 11 -2.35 -48.75 12.69
N ASN A 12 -1.85 -48.59 13.90
CA ASN A 12 -2.23 -47.52 14.79
C ASN A 12 -1.63 -46.27 14.17
N ILE A 13 -2.43 -45.58 13.36
CA ILE A 13 -2.11 -44.22 12.92
C ILE A 13 -2.18 -43.37 14.20
N PHE A 14 -1.04 -43.22 14.86
CA PHE A 14 -0.91 -42.30 15.98
C PHE A 14 -1.03 -40.89 15.42
N VAL A 15 -2.23 -40.30 15.50
CA VAL A 15 -2.43 -38.88 15.25
C VAL A 15 -1.72 -38.16 16.39
N MET A 16 -0.50 -37.69 16.13
CA MET A 16 0.28 -36.90 17.08
C MET A 16 -0.51 -35.62 17.37
N LYS A 17 -1.14 -35.55 18.54
CA LYS A 17 -1.72 -34.31 19.05
C LYS A 17 -0.55 -33.39 19.38
N THR A 18 -0.43 -32.30 18.65
CA THR A 18 0.61 -31.30 18.87
C THR A 18 0.41 -30.69 20.26
N THR A 19 1.40 -30.82 21.13
CA THR A 19 1.35 -30.31 22.50
C THR A 19 1.96 -28.91 22.63
N HIS A 20 2.41 -28.31 21.52
CA HIS A 20 3.00 -26.98 21.50
C HIS A 20 2.49 -26.13 20.33
N PRO A 21 2.12 -24.85 20.58
CA PRO A 21 1.49 -23.97 19.59
C PRO A 21 2.39 -23.51 18.44
N LEU A 22 3.70 -23.81 18.46
CA LEU A 22 4.67 -23.42 17.43
C LEU A 22 5.13 -24.59 16.53
N HIS A 23 4.38 -25.69 16.48
CA HIS A 23 4.72 -26.81 15.60
C HIS A 23 4.50 -26.43 14.13
N TYR A 24 5.52 -26.65 13.28
CA TYR A 24 5.43 -26.43 11.84
C TYR A 24 4.43 -27.43 11.22
N THR A 25 3.24 -26.95 10.88
CA THR A 25 2.28 -27.70 10.05
C THR A 25 2.63 -27.49 8.59
N ASP A 26 2.81 -28.58 7.86
CA ASP A 26 3.00 -28.66 6.39
C ASP A 26 1.75 -28.24 5.58
N LYS A 27 0.89 -27.41 6.17
CA LYS A 27 -0.17 -26.73 5.44
C LYS A 27 0.45 -25.42 4.98
N PRO A 28 0.50 -25.12 3.67
CA PRO A 28 0.92 -23.79 3.23
C PRO A 28 0.01 -22.80 3.94
N GLN A 29 0.58 -22.01 4.86
CA GLN A 29 -0.14 -20.88 5.41
C GLN A 29 -0.45 -20.00 4.21
N LYS A 30 -1.74 -19.87 3.91
CA LYS A 30 -2.22 -18.97 2.88
C LYS A 30 -1.72 -17.60 3.29
N GLN A 31 -0.65 -17.12 2.65
CA GLN A 31 -0.25 -15.73 2.74
C GLN A 31 -1.53 -14.95 2.44
N GLN A 32 -1.93 -14.11 3.39
CA GLN A 32 -3.02 -13.18 3.16
C GLN A 32 -2.69 -12.51 1.83
N ASP A 33 -3.63 -12.59 0.88
CA ASP A 33 -3.58 -11.75 -0.31
C ASP A 33 -3.69 -10.33 0.22
N ASP A 34 -2.56 -9.73 0.60
CA ASP A 34 -2.47 -8.33 0.93
C ASP A 34 -2.92 -7.62 -0.34
N ASP A 35 -4.02 -6.87 -0.24
CA ASP A 35 -4.48 -6.02 -1.33
C ASP A 35 -3.53 -4.82 -1.46
N VAL A 36 -2.31 -5.12 -1.94
CA VAL A 36 -1.25 -4.15 -2.18
C VAL A 36 -1.71 -3.14 -3.23
N ALA A 37 -2.55 -3.57 -4.19
CA ALA A 37 -3.13 -2.70 -5.20
C ALA A 37 -4.13 -1.70 -4.58
N GLY A 38 -5.05 -2.17 -3.73
CA GLY A 38 -6.00 -1.34 -3.01
C GLY A 38 -5.31 -0.34 -2.07
N SER A 39 -4.38 -0.82 -1.25
CA SER A 39 -3.63 0.05 -0.31
C SER A 39 -2.78 1.10 -1.02
N PHE A 40 -2.15 0.76 -2.15
CA PHE A 40 -1.45 1.74 -2.98
C PHE A 40 -2.41 2.77 -3.59
N MET A 41 -3.55 2.33 -4.12
CA MET A 41 -4.57 3.22 -4.69
C MET A 41 -5.10 4.20 -3.64
N ASP A 42 -5.34 3.75 -2.42
CA ASP A 42 -5.78 4.59 -1.31
C ASP A 42 -4.70 5.60 -0.90
N ALA A 43 -3.44 5.18 -0.85
CA ALA A 43 -2.32 6.08 -0.59
C ALA A 43 -2.16 7.14 -1.68
N LEU A 44 -2.29 6.76 -2.95
CA LEU A 44 -2.23 7.66 -4.10
C LEU A 44 -3.40 8.66 -4.08
N LYS A 45 -4.62 8.19 -3.81
CA LYS A 45 -5.80 9.04 -3.68
C LYS A 45 -5.65 10.04 -2.54
N THR A 46 -5.12 9.60 -1.41
CA THR A 46 -4.83 10.47 -0.26
C THR A 46 -3.78 11.51 -0.61
N ALA A 47 -2.71 11.13 -1.31
CA ALA A 47 -1.67 12.06 -1.75
C ALA A 47 -2.23 13.10 -2.73
N LEU A 48 -3.08 12.69 -3.69
CA LEU A 48 -3.77 13.60 -4.62
C LEU A 48 -4.67 14.59 -3.87
N GLY A 49 -5.41 14.12 -2.87
CA GLY A 49 -6.20 14.99 -1.98
C GLY A 49 -5.32 16.03 -1.28
N LYS A 50 -4.21 15.61 -0.68
CA LYS A 50 -3.26 16.52 -0.02
C LYS A 50 -2.68 17.58 -0.97
N VAL A 51 -2.38 17.23 -2.22
CA VAL A 51 -1.91 18.22 -3.20
C VAL A 51 -3.00 19.24 -3.51
N ASN A 52 -4.25 18.80 -3.65
CA ASN A 52 -5.38 19.70 -3.85
C ASN A 52 -5.55 20.65 -2.66
N ASP A 53 -5.48 20.14 -1.44
CA ASP A 53 -5.57 20.95 -0.22
C ASP A 53 -4.45 22.00 -0.19
N LEU A 54 -3.21 21.62 -0.50
CA LEU A 54 -2.09 22.56 -0.58
C LEU A 54 -2.28 23.64 -1.67
N GLN A 55 -2.91 23.30 -2.79
CA GLN A 55 -3.22 24.27 -3.85
C GLN A 55 -4.27 25.28 -3.38
N VAL A 56 -5.37 24.79 -2.80
CA VAL A 56 -6.45 25.64 -2.26
C VAL A 56 -5.91 26.55 -1.16
N ASP A 57 -5.13 26.02 -0.23
CA ASP A 57 -4.51 26.81 0.84
C ASP A 57 -3.61 27.93 0.26
N ALA A 58 -2.81 27.62 -0.76
CA ALA A 58 -1.95 28.61 -1.40
C ALA A 58 -2.76 29.70 -2.14
N GLU A 59 -3.85 29.32 -2.80
CA GLU A 59 -4.77 30.25 -3.46
C GLU A 59 -5.48 31.15 -2.45
N ASP A 60 -5.99 30.59 -1.35
CA ASP A 60 -6.65 31.33 -0.27
C ASP A 60 -5.71 32.33 0.39
N LEU A 61 -4.47 31.92 0.70
CA LEU A 61 -3.44 32.82 1.25
C LEU A 61 -3.06 33.93 0.27
N THR A 62 -2.98 33.61 -1.02
CA THR A 62 -2.72 34.61 -2.07
C THR A 62 -3.87 35.61 -2.14
N GLN A 63 -5.11 35.12 -2.08
CA GLN A 63 -6.31 35.94 -2.12
C GLN A 63 -6.40 36.86 -0.90
N GLN A 64 -6.16 36.32 0.30
CA GLN A 64 -6.14 37.09 1.55
C GLN A 64 -5.06 38.18 1.52
N MET A 65 -3.86 37.88 1.02
CA MET A 65 -2.80 38.88 0.88
C MET A 65 -3.19 40.04 -0.05
N ILE A 66 -3.98 39.78 -1.10
CA ILE A 66 -4.44 40.82 -2.04
C ILE A 66 -5.50 41.72 -1.40
N TYR A 67 -6.45 41.14 -0.66
CA TYR A 67 -7.58 41.89 -0.08
C TYR A 67 -7.26 42.52 1.28
N GLU A 68 -6.43 41.86 2.09
CA GLU A 68 -6.06 42.23 3.45
C GLU A 68 -4.55 42.05 3.65
N PRO A 69 -3.70 42.91 3.05
CA PRO A 69 -2.24 42.75 3.05
C PRO A 69 -1.59 42.81 4.43
N GLU A 70 -2.27 43.35 5.45
CA GLU A 70 -1.81 43.40 6.84
C GLU A 70 -2.10 42.09 7.61
N SER A 71 -2.97 41.22 7.06
CA SER A 71 -3.45 40.01 7.72
C SER A 71 -2.60 38.77 7.45
N VAL A 72 -1.81 38.77 6.36
CA VAL A 72 -1.02 37.63 5.90
C VAL A 72 0.38 38.08 5.45
N ASP A 73 1.42 37.42 5.97
CA ASP A 73 2.81 37.65 5.57
C ASP A 73 3.09 37.05 4.18
N ILE A 74 3.71 37.83 3.30
CA ILE A 74 4.10 37.40 1.95
C ILE A 74 5.01 36.17 1.94
N HIS A 75 5.86 35.99 2.94
CA HIS A 75 6.69 34.79 3.09
C HIS A 75 5.83 33.55 3.31
N THR A 76 4.72 33.66 4.05
CA THR A 76 3.78 32.55 4.25
C THR A 76 3.10 32.16 2.94
N VAL A 77 2.65 33.14 2.15
CA VAL A 77 2.07 32.89 0.81
C VAL A 77 3.08 32.20 -0.09
N MET A 78 4.32 32.72 -0.17
CA MET A 78 5.37 32.13 -0.99
C MET A 78 5.71 30.70 -0.56
N ILE A 79 5.79 30.43 0.75
CA ILE A 79 6.04 29.08 1.26
C ILE A 79 4.89 28.14 0.89
N ALA A 80 3.64 28.59 1.02
CA ALA A 80 2.47 27.79 0.65
C ALA A 80 2.47 27.46 -0.86
N GLN A 81 2.74 28.45 -1.70
CA GLN A 81 2.87 28.26 -3.15
C GLN A 81 3.98 27.27 -3.51
N GLN A 82 5.17 27.41 -2.92
CA GLN A 82 6.28 26.47 -3.16
C GLN A 82 5.95 25.05 -2.71
N LYS A 83 5.28 24.89 -1.56
CA LYS A 83 4.82 23.57 -1.10
C LYS A 83 3.86 22.93 -2.10
N ALA A 84 2.87 23.68 -2.57
CA ALA A 84 1.91 23.21 -3.56
C ALA A 84 2.59 22.80 -4.88
N GLU A 85 3.54 23.61 -5.36
CA GLU A 85 4.27 23.35 -6.60
C GLU A 85 5.13 22.08 -6.51
N ILE A 86 5.92 21.93 -5.43
CA ILE A 86 6.77 20.75 -5.21
C ILE A 86 5.90 19.50 -5.07
N ALA A 87 4.82 19.57 -4.29
CA ALA A 87 3.92 18.44 -4.06
C ALA A 87 3.22 17.99 -5.35
N LEU A 88 2.79 18.93 -6.19
CA LEU A 88 2.23 18.65 -7.51
C LEU A 88 3.27 18.00 -8.44
N SER A 89 4.49 18.53 -8.47
CA SER A 89 5.58 17.99 -9.29
C SER A 89 5.89 16.53 -8.92
N LEU A 90 6.04 16.26 -7.62
CA LEU A 90 6.24 14.91 -7.10
C LEU A 90 5.09 13.98 -7.50
N THR A 91 3.85 14.45 -7.36
CA THR A 91 2.67 13.65 -7.70
C THR A 91 2.58 13.33 -9.19
N LYS A 92 2.97 14.28 -10.05
CA LYS A 92 3.10 14.04 -11.50
C LYS A 92 4.14 12.95 -11.79
N ALA A 93 5.32 13.02 -11.15
CA ALA A 93 6.36 12.01 -11.31
C ALA A 93 5.87 10.61 -10.90
N ILE A 94 5.19 10.50 -9.75
CA ILE A 94 4.63 9.23 -9.28
C ILE A 94 3.56 8.70 -10.25
N ARG A 95 2.66 9.58 -10.72
CA ARG A 95 1.63 9.22 -11.70
C ARG A 95 2.25 8.65 -12.98
N ASP A 96 3.27 9.32 -13.49
CA ASP A 96 3.93 8.94 -14.73
C ASP A 96 4.64 7.58 -14.60
N GLU A 97 5.31 7.33 -13.47
CA GLU A 97 5.90 6.02 -13.17
C GLU A 97 4.85 4.93 -12.95
N ALA A 98 3.73 5.23 -12.29
CA ALA A 98 2.63 4.26 -12.12
C ALA A 98 2.03 3.84 -13.48
N ILE A 99 1.83 4.80 -14.40
CA ILE A 99 1.37 4.51 -15.76
C ILE A 99 2.41 3.68 -16.52
N ARG A 100 3.70 4.00 -16.37
CA ARG A 100 4.78 3.23 -17.00
C ARG A 100 4.82 1.79 -16.51
N ALA A 101 4.82 1.58 -15.19
CA ALA A 101 4.82 0.25 -14.58
C ALA A 101 3.63 -0.58 -15.06
N TYR A 102 2.43 0.01 -15.15
CA TYR A 102 1.25 -0.66 -15.69
C TYR A 102 1.44 -1.08 -17.16
N ARG A 103 1.98 -0.20 -18.01
CA ARG A 103 2.27 -0.52 -19.41
C ARG A 103 3.32 -1.63 -19.55
N GLU A 104 4.34 -1.62 -18.70
CA GLU A 104 5.41 -2.61 -18.72
C GLU A 104 4.90 -4.01 -18.33
N LEU A 105 4.04 -4.11 -17.30
CA LEU A 105 3.38 -5.37 -16.92
C LEU A 105 2.54 -5.97 -18.06
N ILE A 106 1.90 -5.15 -18.88
CA ILE A 106 1.09 -5.61 -20.02
C ILE A 106 1.96 -6.01 -21.21
N ASN A 107 3.05 -5.30 -21.45
CA ASN A 107 3.98 -5.57 -22.56
C ASN A 107 4.90 -6.77 -22.30
N LEU A 108 5.08 -7.19 -21.04
CA LEU A 108 5.85 -8.39 -20.66
C LEU A 108 5.11 -9.71 -20.93
N ARG A 109 4.00 -9.70 -21.68
CA ARG A 109 3.18 -10.88 -21.98
C ARG A 109 3.32 -11.37 -23.41
#